data_AF-A0A8I2YUR7-F1
#
_entry.id   AF-A0A8I2YUR7-F1
#
_cell.length_a   1.000
_cell.length_b   1.000
_cell.length_c   1.000
_cell.angle_alpha   90.00
_cell.angle_beta   90.00
_cell.angle_gamma   90.00
#
_symmetry.space_group_name_H-M   'P 1'
#
loop_
_entity.id
_entity.type
_entity.pdbx_description
1 polymer ?
#
loop_
_entity_poly.entity_id
_entity_poly.type
_entity_poly.pdbx_seq_one_letter_code
_entity_poly.pdbx_strand_id
1 'polypeptide(L)'
;MFEWATFPVTSFLKLAWSKLESTLEEDVIIEPYLIEMILMFEWALNYGHTGTARVLTHTLMDRTWLSLGLIFDGLPSLSGRFISHGDLAEKSIKLYTRHWPMDMQTNRPKTSSCRAQELMYGNSHYECVYIADVTTFVEREISREIAPALRSDGLIEQMRATPRKRALDRWICYEFPLSYSEATVIDLMRAMADHQEDDLRVVCANIGKQSLSFFIEKVIAACKPEVPRRKPPFIQQGGALSVIKMVISHITMTVKTACIADADVELLIIDASLKACRKLKINHIPWVTNRAGQVGNPGMLINHTIWLSLGAADPPRAVDCAQFRTPEENTSTLIHQSSQLLIAGDPTGEWSAMKIRLSGFNKILHKTVLPVECTMNNVVVPTGAPPYVGTMYQCVLTNFNISKPIHFLALFCSIVFTGLLLSIHSPPDRSLPATASTVVEWNSYIKNLDWIEKKKKKTERDRLMVLPLF
;
A
#
# COMPACT_ATOMS: atom_id res chain seq x y z
N MET A 1 -20.84 8.85 -50.02
CA MET A 1 -19.55 8.16 -49.70
C MET A 1 -19.36 8.04 -48.20
N PHE A 2 -19.55 9.11 -47.42
CA PHE A 2 -19.45 9.11 -45.97
C PHE A 2 -20.30 8.04 -45.24
N GLU A 3 -21.59 7.91 -45.59
CA GLU A 3 -22.48 6.91 -44.98
C GLU A 3 -22.02 5.47 -45.21
N TRP A 4 -21.51 5.16 -46.41
CA TRP A 4 -21.03 3.83 -46.75
C TRP A 4 -19.73 3.47 -46.01
N ALA A 5 -18.82 4.44 -45.86
CA ALA A 5 -17.56 4.23 -45.15
C ALA A 5 -17.75 4.10 -43.62
N THR A 6 -18.75 4.77 -43.05
CA THR A 6 -19.04 4.74 -41.61
C THR A 6 -20.07 3.70 -41.20
N PHE A 7 -20.79 3.08 -42.15
CA PHE A 7 -21.77 2.03 -41.86
C PHE A 7 -21.18 0.84 -41.07
N PRO A 8 -20.01 0.27 -41.41
CA PRO A 8 -19.43 -0.82 -40.62
C PRO A 8 -19.08 -0.40 -39.19
N VAL A 9 -18.57 0.82 -39.02
CA VAL A 9 -18.20 1.41 -37.72
C VAL A 9 -19.43 1.56 -36.83
N THR A 10 -20.47 2.23 -37.34
CA THR A 10 -21.71 2.47 -36.59
C THR A 10 -22.47 1.17 -36.30
N SER A 11 -22.42 0.20 -37.22
CA SER A 11 -23.00 -1.13 -37.00
C SER A 11 -22.30 -1.89 -35.88
N PHE A 12 -20.96 -1.86 -35.86
CA PHE A 12 -20.19 -2.44 -34.75
C PHE A 12 -20.52 -1.77 -33.42
N LEU A 13 -20.55 -0.43 -33.37
CA LEU A 13 -20.85 0.30 -32.14
C LEU A 13 -22.23 -0.04 -31.58
N LYS A 14 -23.26 -0.13 -32.44
CA LYS A 14 -24.61 -0.56 -32.04
C LYS A 14 -24.59 -1.98 -31.46
N LEU A 15 -23.86 -2.88 -32.10
CA LEU A 15 -23.76 -4.27 -31.66
C LEU A 15 -23.04 -4.39 -30.31
N ALA A 16 -21.90 -3.70 -30.17
CA ALA A 16 -21.14 -3.66 -28.93
C ALA A 16 -21.96 -3.03 -27.78
N TRP A 17 -22.71 -1.96 -28.06
CA TRP A 17 -23.59 -1.33 -27.08
C TRP A 17 -24.68 -2.27 -26.60
N SER A 18 -25.37 -2.99 -27.49
CA SER A 18 -26.41 -3.94 -27.06
C SER A 18 -25.88 -5.05 -26.14
N LYS A 19 -24.61 -5.44 -26.30
CA LYS A 19 -23.95 -6.41 -25.41
C LYS A 19 -23.56 -5.77 -24.08
N LEU A 20 -23.13 -4.50 -24.12
CA LEU A 20 -22.76 -3.75 -22.91
C LEU A 20 -23.99 -3.49 -22.04
N GLU A 21 -25.09 -3.07 -22.65
CA GLU A 21 -26.38 -2.77 -22.00
C GLU A 21 -26.89 -3.98 -21.22
N SER A 22 -26.90 -5.18 -21.82
CA SER A 22 -27.29 -6.40 -21.11
C SER A 22 -26.35 -6.75 -19.96
N THR A 23 -25.05 -6.45 -20.08
CA THR A 23 -24.05 -6.74 -19.04
C THR A 23 -24.15 -5.76 -17.87
N LEU A 24 -24.48 -4.49 -18.15
CA LEU A 24 -24.67 -3.44 -17.14
C LEU A 24 -25.88 -3.70 -16.26
N GLU A 25 -26.96 -4.26 -16.82
CA GLU A 25 -28.14 -4.66 -16.04
C GLU A 25 -27.85 -5.80 -15.05
N GLU A 26 -26.86 -6.65 -15.35
CA GLU A 26 -26.48 -7.80 -14.54
C GLU A 26 -25.39 -7.50 -13.47
N ASP A 27 -24.93 -6.24 -13.37
CA ASP A 27 -23.79 -5.83 -12.51
C ASP A 27 -22.52 -6.66 -12.76
N VAL A 28 -22.35 -7.13 -13.99
CA VAL A 28 -21.20 -7.95 -14.40
C VAL A 28 -20.05 -7.06 -14.83
N ILE A 29 -18.83 -7.43 -14.42
CA ILE A 29 -17.60 -6.71 -14.81
C ILE A 29 -17.44 -6.74 -16.33
N ILE A 30 -17.47 -5.56 -16.95
CA ILE A 30 -17.27 -5.41 -18.39
C ILE A 30 -15.82 -5.72 -18.76
N GLU A 31 -15.62 -6.56 -19.77
CA GLU A 31 -14.28 -6.83 -20.31
C GLU A 31 -13.63 -5.53 -20.84
N PRO A 32 -12.45 -5.13 -20.32
CA PRO A 32 -11.84 -3.86 -20.70
C PRO A 32 -11.47 -3.75 -22.18
N TYR A 33 -11.16 -4.89 -22.81
CA TYR A 33 -10.86 -4.97 -24.24
C TYR A 33 -12.06 -4.58 -25.10
N LEU A 34 -13.29 -4.86 -24.64
CA LEU A 34 -14.51 -4.45 -25.36
C LEU A 34 -14.67 -2.93 -25.34
N ILE A 35 -14.32 -2.28 -24.23
CA ILE A 35 -14.37 -0.83 -24.09
C ILE A 35 -13.32 -0.18 -24.98
N GLU A 36 -12.09 -0.69 -24.97
CA GLU A 36 -11.03 -0.22 -25.87
C GLU A 36 -11.40 -0.39 -27.35
N MET A 37 -12.11 -1.47 -27.69
CA MET A 37 -12.69 -1.65 -29.03
C MET A 37 -13.73 -0.59 -29.36
N ILE A 38 -14.69 -0.33 -28.47
CA ILE A 38 -15.72 0.71 -28.65
C ILE A 38 -15.04 2.06 -28.88
N LEU A 39 -14.07 2.43 -28.04
CA LEU A 39 -13.33 3.67 -28.16
C LEU A 39 -12.59 3.77 -29.50
N MET A 40 -11.88 2.73 -29.92
CA MET A 40 -11.23 2.73 -31.23
C MET A 40 -12.21 3.00 -32.38
N PHE A 41 -13.43 2.43 -32.32
CA PHE A 41 -14.46 2.66 -33.33
C PHE A 41 -15.11 4.04 -33.22
N GLU A 42 -15.24 4.62 -32.04
CA GLU A 42 -15.65 6.02 -31.87
C GLU A 42 -14.61 6.98 -32.48
N TRP A 43 -13.31 6.71 -32.29
CA TRP A 43 -12.23 7.48 -32.89
C TRP A 43 -12.25 7.35 -34.42
N ALA A 44 -12.50 6.15 -34.94
CA ALA A 44 -12.72 5.92 -36.37
C ALA A 44 -13.93 6.70 -36.92
N LEU A 45 -15.04 6.75 -36.17
CA LEU A 45 -16.23 7.52 -36.54
C LEU A 45 -15.94 9.02 -36.58
N ASN A 46 -15.25 9.53 -35.56
CA ASN A 46 -14.80 10.93 -35.50
C ASN A 46 -13.85 11.27 -36.66
N TYR A 47 -12.96 10.36 -37.04
CA TYR A 47 -12.12 10.53 -38.22
C TYR A 47 -12.97 10.64 -39.49
N GLY A 48 -13.97 9.77 -39.65
CA GLY A 48 -14.91 9.86 -40.75
C GLY A 48 -15.59 11.24 -40.82
N HIS A 49 -16.07 11.76 -39.69
CA HIS A 49 -16.78 13.05 -39.64
C HIS A 49 -15.87 14.25 -39.90
N THR A 50 -14.63 14.22 -39.41
CA THR A 50 -13.72 15.37 -39.41
C THR A 50 -12.70 15.33 -40.54
N GLY A 51 -12.48 14.18 -41.16
CA GLY A 51 -11.38 13.92 -42.11
C GLY A 51 -9.98 14.04 -41.51
N THR A 52 -9.86 14.28 -40.20
CA THR A 52 -8.59 14.67 -39.57
C THR A 52 -7.91 13.48 -38.93
N ALA A 53 -6.81 12.97 -39.51
CA ALA A 53 -6.10 11.79 -38.98
C ALA A 53 -5.53 11.99 -37.55
N ARG A 54 -5.44 13.24 -37.06
CA ARG A 54 -5.02 13.53 -35.67
C ARG A 54 -5.97 12.97 -34.61
N VAL A 55 -7.21 12.66 -34.99
CA VAL A 55 -8.20 12.04 -34.09
C VAL A 55 -8.08 10.52 -34.03
N LEU A 56 -7.02 9.91 -34.59
CA LEU A 56 -6.76 8.48 -34.53
C LEU A 56 -5.65 8.18 -33.51
N THR A 57 -5.81 7.16 -32.68
CA THR A 57 -4.77 6.71 -31.73
C THR A 57 -3.84 5.69 -32.37
N HIS A 58 -2.71 6.16 -32.90
CA HIS A 58 -1.73 5.30 -33.57
C HIS A 58 -1.18 4.15 -32.71
N THR A 59 -1.11 4.32 -31.39
CA THR A 59 -0.48 3.31 -30.51
C THR A 59 -1.20 1.96 -30.55
N LEU A 60 -2.53 1.96 -30.46
CA LEU A 60 -3.34 0.75 -30.49
C LEU A 60 -3.98 0.51 -31.88
N MET A 61 -4.52 1.56 -32.53
CA MET A 61 -5.23 1.41 -33.80
C MET A 61 -4.32 0.93 -34.94
N ASP A 62 -3.04 1.33 -34.96
CA ASP A 62 -2.12 0.84 -36.01
C ASP A 62 -1.82 -0.66 -35.84
N ARG A 63 -1.76 -1.14 -34.58
CA ARG A 63 -1.48 -2.54 -34.26
C ARG A 63 -2.66 -3.46 -34.52
N THR A 64 -3.88 -2.92 -34.43
CA THR A 64 -5.12 -3.62 -34.79
C THR A 64 -5.45 -3.51 -36.27
N TRP A 65 -4.70 -2.69 -37.02
CA TRP A 65 -4.87 -2.31 -38.44
C TRP A 65 -6.02 -1.34 -38.72
N LEU A 66 -6.74 -0.89 -37.70
CA LEU A 66 -7.92 -0.03 -37.88
C LEU A 66 -7.58 1.32 -38.49
N SER A 67 -6.60 2.03 -37.94
CA SER A 67 -6.15 3.32 -38.49
C SER A 67 -5.50 3.15 -39.86
N LEU A 68 -4.77 2.05 -40.09
CA LEU A 68 -4.13 1.78 -41.37
C LEU A 68 -5.17 1.59 -42.47
N GLY A 69 -6.20 0.77 -42.23
CA GLY A 69 -7.29 0.60 -43.20
C GLY A 69 -8.02 1.92 -43.49
N LEU A 70 -8.30 2.71 -42.46
CA LEU A 70 -8.96 4.01 -42.62
C LEU A 70 -8.11 5.00 -43.44
N ILE A 71 -6.80 5.06 -43.21
CA ILE A 71 -5.90 6.01 -43.88
C ILE A 71 -5.59 5.59 -45.31
N PHE A 72 -5.30 4.30 -45.54
CA PHE A 72 -4.79 3.81 -46.82
C PHE A 72 -5.91 3.32 -47.75
N ASP A 73 -6.89 2.62 -47.20
CA ASP A 73 -7.94 1.97 -48.01
C ASP A 73 -9.28 2.73 -47.94
N GLY A 74 -9.39 3.72 -47.05
CA GLY A 74 -10.62 4.47 -46.80
C GLY A 74 -11.72 3.65 -46.11
N LEU A 75 -11.41 2.43 -45.65
CA LEU A 75 -12.35 1.50 -45.03
C LEU A 75 -11.78 0.94 -43.72
N PRO A 76 -12.59 0.79 -42.66
CA PRO A 76 -12.12 0.20 -41.41
C PRO A 76 -11.71 -1.26 -41.63
N SER A 77 -10.49 -1.60 -41.21
CA SER A 77 -9.96 -2.97 -41.30
C SER A 77 -9.44 -3.40 -39.93
N LEU A 78 -9.77 -4.62 -39.50
CA LEU A 78 -9.26 -5.17 -38.25
C LEU A 78 -8.54 -6.48 -38.52
N SER A 79 -7.42 -6.69 -37.84
CA SER A 79 -6.76 -7.99 -37.88
C SER A 79 -7.63 -9.05 -37.20
N GLY A 80 -7.95 -10.11 -37.94
CA GLY A 80 -8.68 -11.28 -37.42
C GLY A 80 -7.98 -12.04 -36.29
N ARG A 81 -6.76 -11.61 -35.90
CA ARG A 81 -6.06 -12.12 -34.72
C ARG A 81 -6.67 -11.66 -33.40
N PHE A 82 -7.30 -10.50 -33.38
CA PHE A 82 -7.82 -9.89 -32.13
C PHE A 82 -9.34 -10.05 -32.00
N ILE A 83 -10.03 -10.17 -33.13
CA ILE A 83 -11.48 -10.26 -33.22
C ILE A 83 -11.86 -11.39 -34.16
N SER A 84 -12.79 -12.25 -33.73
CA SER A 84 -13.60 -13.02 -34.67
C SER A 84 -15.03 -12.53 -34.61
N HIS A 85 -15.60 -12.40 -35.80
CA HIS A 85 -17.04 -12.38 -35.93
C HIS A 85 -17.52 -13.82 -35.73
N GLY A 86 -18.42 -14.02 -34.75
CA GLY A 86 -19.16 -15.26 -34.64
C GLY A 86 -20.04 -15.49 -35.87
N ASP A 87 -20.87 -16.53 -35.84
CA ASP A 87 -21.87 -16.73 -36.88
C ASP A 87 -22.70 -15.43 -37.06
N LEU A 88 -22.95 -15.03 -38.31
CA LEU A 88 -23.77 -13.86 -38.65
C LEU A 88 -25.13 -13.91 -37.95
N ALA A 89 -25.64 -15.11 -37.67
CA ALA A 89 -26.86 -15.35 -36.91
C ALA A 89 -26.73 -15.02 -35.41
N GLU A 90 -25.58 -15.29 -34.79
CA GLU A 90 -25.38 -15.15 -33.34
C GLU A 90 -25.15 -13.71 -32.90
N LYS A 91 -24.87 -12.78 -33.84
CA LYS A 91 -24.50 -11.38 -33.51
C LYS A 91 -23.42 -11.32 -32.41
N SER A 92 -22.55 -12.33 -32.33
CA SER A 92 -21.60 -12.45 -31.24
C SER A 92 -20.23 -11.95 -31.68
N ILE A 93 -19.72 -10.93 -31.00
CA ILE A 93 -18.33 -10.48 -31.14
C ILE A 93 -17.50 -11.25 -30.10
N LYS A 94 -16.50 -12.01 -30.57
CA LYS A 94 -15.52 -12.68 -29.72
C LYS A 94 -14.19 -11.94 -29.81
N LEU A 95 -13.69 -11.51 -28.66
CA LEU A 95 -12.39 -10.84 -28.53
C LEU A 95 -11.35 -11.83 -28.03
N TYR A 96 -10.23 -11.96 -28.75
CA TYR A 96 -9.12 -12.81 -28.35
C TYR A 96 -8.12 -12.01 -27.51
N THR A 97 -8.43 -11.87 -26.23
CA THR A 97 -7.63 -11.11 -25.25
C THR A 97 -6.16 -11.55 -25.19
N ARG A 98 -5.90 -12.86 -25.38
CA ARG A 98 -4.54 -13.44 -25.41
C ARG A 98 -3.65 -12.89 -26.52
N HIS A 99 -4.25 -12.38 -27.58
CA HIS A 99 -3.52 -11.82 -28.71
C HIS A 99 -3.48 -10.30 -28.68
N TRP A 100 -4.11 -9.64 -27.71
CA TRP A 100 -4.19 -8.18 -27.68
C TRP A 100 -2.80 -7.52 -27.75
N PRO A 101 -2.64 -6.41 -28.50
CA PRO A 101 -1.34 -5.75 -28.61
C PRO A 101 -0.79 -5.34 -27.24
N MET A 102 0.42 -5.80 -26.92
CA MET A 102 1.10 -5.47 -25.68
C MET A 102 2.15 -4.37 -25.93
N ASP A 103 2.34 -3.50 -24.95
CA ASP A 103 3.48 -2.61 -24.90
C ASP A 103 4.71 -3.39 -24.41
N MET A 104 5.70 -3.54 -25.30
CA MET A 104 6.94 -4.26 -25.03
C MET A 104 7.72 -3.69 -23.83
N GLN A 105 7.53 -2.41 -23.49
CA GLN A 105 8.27 -1.78 -22.39
C GLN A 105 7.61 -1.98 -21.03
N THR A 106 6.27 -1.96 -20.98
CA THR A 106 5.51 -2.06 -19.72
C THR A 106 4.88 -3.44 -19.52
N ASN A 107 4.90 -4.29 -20.55
CA ASN A 107 4.17 -5.55 -20.63
C ASN A 107 2.67 -5.40 -20.30
N ARG A 108 2.08 -4.24 -20.67
CA ARG A 108 0.66 -3.94 -20.50
C ARG A 108 -0.08 -4.00 -21.83
N PRO A 109 -1.39 -4.32 -21.83
CA PRO A 109 -2.23 -4.11 -22.99
C PRO A 109 -2.14 -2.65 -23.46
N LYS A 110 -1.91 -2.44 -24.75
CA LYS A 110 -2.01 -1.12 -25.35
C LYS A 110 -3.46 -0.65 -25.29
N THR A 111 -3.65 0.63 -25.01
CA THR A 111 -4.97 1.26 -24.92
C THR A 111 -5.08 2.46 -25.85
N SER A 112 -6.31 2.74 -26.24
CA SER A 112 -6.71 3.90 -27.03
C SER A 112 -6.88 5.14 -26.16
N SER A 113 -7.15 4.99 -24.85
CA SER A 113 -7.34 6.13 -23.95
C SER A 113 -6.83 5.85 -22.53
N CYS A 114 -5.81 6.61 -22.10
CA CYS A 114 -5.37 6.63 -20.70
C CYS A 114 -6.52 7.04 -19.77
N ARG A 115 -7.35 8.00 -20.19
CA ARG A 115 -8.48 8.49 -19.41
C ARG A 115 -9.57 7.44 -19.24
N ALA A 116 -9.80 6.61 -20.25
CA ALA A 116 -10.75 5.51 -20.14
C ALA A 116 -10.26 4.46 -19.14
N GLN A 117 -8.96 4.15 -19.12
CA GLN A 117 -8.43 3.25 -18.10
C GLN A 117 -8.55 3.84 -16.68
N GLU A 118 -8.29 5.13 -16.48
CA GLU A 118 -8.50 5.82 -15.19
C GLU A 118 -9.96 5.74 -14.73
N LEU A 119 -10.91 5.95 -15.64
CA LEU A 119 -12.34 5.90 -15.33
C LEU A 119 -12.84 4.48 -15.08
N MET A 120 -12.34 3.49 -15.82
CA MET A 120 -12.80 2.11 -15.76
C MET A 120 -12.18 1.29 -14.64
N TYR A 121 -10.87 1.42 -14.42
CA TYR A 121 -10.18 0.69 -13.36
C TYR A 121 -10.09 1.49 -12.06
N GLY A 122 -10.53 2.75 -12.08
CA GLY A 122 -10.45 3.67 -10.97
C GLY A 122 -9.03 4.14 -10.68
N ASN A 123 -8.92 5.18 -9.86
CA ASN A 123 -7.62 5.64 -9.36
C ASN A 123 -6.90 4.55 -8.55
N SER A 124 -7.65 3.65 -7.90
CA SER A 124 -7.11 2.53 -7.11
C SER A 124 -6.19 1.61 -7.91
N HIS A 125 -6.46 1.40 -9.19
CA HIS A 125 -5.61 0.61 -10.10
C HIS A 125 -4.23 1.24 -10.30
N TYR A 126 -4.15 2.56 -10.26
CA TYR A 126 -2.92 3.33 -10.45
C TYR A 126 -2.23 3.70 -9.13
N GLU A 127 -2.99 3.82 -8.04
CA GLU A 127 -2.49 4.17 -6.70
C GLU A 127 -1.51 3.11 -6.16
N CYS A 128 -1.62 1.85 -6.58
CA CYS A 128 -0.84 0.75 -6.02
C CYS A 128 0.12 0.05 -7.00
N VAL A 129 0.43 0.64 -8.17
CA VAL A 129 1.29 -0.03 -9.18
C VAL A 129 2.65 -0.46 -8.61
N TYR A 130 3.28 0.39 -7.80
CA TYR A 130 4.54 0.04 -7.15
C TYR A 130 4.40 -1.14 -6.18
N ILE A 131 3.33 -1.14 -5.39
CA ILE A 131 3.03 -2.23 -4.46
C ILE A 131 2.80 -3.52 -5.24
N ALA A 132 2.02 -3.47 -6.32
CA ALA A 132 1.75 -4.62 -7.18
C ALA A 132 3.02 -5.18 -7.83
N ASP A 133 3.93 -4.31 -8.31
CA ASP A 133 5.23 -4.73 -8.84
C ASP A 133 6.06 -5.46 -7.77
N VAL A 134 6.07 -4.95 -6.53
CA VAL A 134 6.79 -5.55 -5.41
C VAL A 134 6.17 -6.88 -4.99
N THR A 135 4.84 -6.96 -4.81
CA THR A 135 4.17 -8.19 -4.40
C THR A 135 4.31 -9.27 -5.47
N THR A 136 4.12 -8.95 -6.75
CA THR A 136 4.31 -9.88 -7.88
C THR A 136 5.75 -10.38 -7.96
N PHE A 137 6.72 -9.49 -7.72
CA PHE A 137 8.13 -9.86 -7.68
C PHE A 137 8.41 -10.86 -6.56
N VAL A 138 8.03 -10.52 -5.32
CA VAL A 138 8.26 -11.35 -4.14
C VAL A 138 7.53 -12.69 -4.27
N GLU A 139 6.28 -12.68 -4.74
CA GLU A 139 5.51 -13.89 -4.99
C GLU A 139 6.22 -14.83 -5.95
N ARG A 140 6.68 -14.28 -7.09
CA ARG A 140 7.35 -15.06 -8.12
C ARG A 140 8.64 -15.67 -7.63
N GLU A 141 9.50 -14.88 -6.97
CA GLU A 141 10.80 -15.36 -6.52
C GLU A 141 10.65 -16.41 -5.40
N ILE A 142 9.80 -16.17 -4.40
CA ILE A 142 9.55 -17.13 -3.31
C ILE A 142 8.84 -18.38 -3.84
N SER A 143 7.84 -18.23 -4.72
CA SER A 143 7.14 -19.38 -5.30
C SER A 143 8.09 -20.25 -6.13
N ARG A 144 9.03 -19.63 -6.86
CA ARG A 144 10.08 -20.37 -7.60
C ARG A 144 11.00 -21.13 -6.65
N GLU A 145 11.35 -20.52 -5.51
CA GLU A 145 12.20 -21.11 -4.48
C GLU A 145 11.54 -22.32 -3.79
N ILE A 146 10.26 -22.21 -3.42
CA ILE A 146 9.55 -23.28 -2.67
C ILE A 146 8.93 -24.36 -3.56
N ALA A 147 8.76 -24.12 -4.86
CA ALA A 147 8.11 -25.06 -5.79
C ALA A 147 8.75 -26.46 -5.84
N PRO A 148 10.08 -26.63 -5.79
CA PRO A 148 10.70 -27.96 -5.69
C PRO A 148 10.31 -28.69 -4.40
N ALA A 149 10.35 -28.01 -3.24
CA ALA A 149 10.00 -28.61 -1.95
C ALA A 149 8.51 -28.97 -1.84
N LEU A 150 7.63 -28.20 -2.48
CA LEU A 150 6.20 -28.54 -2.58
C LEU A 150 5.92 -29.76 -3.46
N ARG A 151 6.80 -30.06 -4.43
CA ARG A 151 6.67 -31.20 -5.35
C ARG A 151 7.47 -32.42 -4.93
N SER A 152 8.28 -32.30 -3.89
CA SER A 152 9.10 -33.39 -3.37
C SER A 152 8.23 -34.45 -2.71
N ASP A 153 8.61 -35.72 -2.82
CA ASP A 153 7.95 -36.83 -2.12
C ASP A 153 8.29 -36.84 -0.61
N GLY A 154 9.25 -36.02 -0.18
CA GLY A 154 9.64 -35.88 1.22
C GLY A 154 8.59 -35.13 2.04
N LEU A 155 7.92 -35.83 2.96
CA LEU A 155 6.93 -35.23 3.88
C LEU A 155 7.50 -34.01 4.65
N ILE A 156 8.76 -34.06 5.07
CA ILE A 156 9.42 -32.99 5.81
C ILE A 156 9.56 -31.72 4.95
N GLU A 157 9.92 -31.86 3.66
CA GLU A 157 10.08 -30.73 2.75
C GLU A 157 8.74 -30.07 2.43
N GLN A 158 7.70 -30.88 2.20
CA GLN A 158 6.34 -30.38 2.00
C GLN A 158 5.78 -29.69 3.25
N MET A 159 5.99 -30.28 4.44
CA MET A 159 5.58 -29.69 5.71
C MET A 159 6.26 -28.35 5.98
N ARG A 160 7.47 -28.12 5.46
CA ARG A 160 8.20 -26.85 5.54
C ARG A 160 7.74 -25.83 4.50
N ALA A 161 7.50 -26.26 3.26
CA ALA A 161 7.12 -25.35 2.17
C ALA A 161 5.65 -24.88 2.26
N THR A 162 4.76 -25.70 2.82
CA THR A 162 3.32 -25.38 2.90
C THR A 162 3.02 -24.16 3.78
N PRO A 163 3.57 -24.02 5.01
CA PRO A 163 3.39 -22.81 5.81
C PRO A 163 3.95 -21.55 5.14
N ARG A 164 5.09 -21.65 4.43
CA ARG A 164 5.67 -20.54 3.68
C ARG A 164 4.74 -20.07 2.56
N LYS A 165 4.21 -21.01 1.76
CA LYS A 165 3.25 -20.69 0.69
C LYS A 165 1.98 -20.03 1.26
N ARG A 166 1.40 -20.60 2.33
CA ARG A 166 0.21 -20.01 2.98
C ARG A 166 0.47 -18.62 3.54
N ALA A 167 1.64 -18.39 4.14
CA ALA A 167 2.02 -17.08 4.64
C ALA A 167 2.21 -16.06 3.51
N LEU A 168 2.82 -16.47 2.40
CA LEU A 168 2.96 -15.66 1.19
C LEU A 168 1.58 -15.28 0.61
N ASP A 169 0.68 -16.26 0.48
CA ASP A 169 -0.66 -16.04 -0.06
C ASP A 169 -1.45 -15.05 0.83
N ARG A 170 -1.37 -15.18 2.16
CA ARG A 170 -1.95 -14.19 3.08
C ARG A 170 -1.31 -12.83 2.95
N TRP A 171 0.02 -12.77 2.85
CA TRP A 171 0.76 -11.52 2.78
C TRP A 171 0.35 -10.68 1.56
N ILE A 172 0.21 -11.31 0.38
CA ILE A 172 -0.19 -10.65 -0.86
C ILE A 172 -1.63 -10.11 -0.77
N CYS A 173 -2.49 -10.75 0.02
CA CYS A 173 -3.88 -10.34 0.20
C CYS A 173 -4.09 -9.21 1.23
N TYR A 174 -3.06 -8.78 1.97
CA TYR A 174 -3.21 -7.63 2.87
C TYR A 174 -3.43 -6.34 2.08
N GLU A 175 -4.25 -5.43 2.63
CA GLU A 175 -4.50 -4.10 2.05
C GLU A 175 -3.20 -3.29 1.92
N PHE A 176 -2.30 -3.42 2.91
CA PHE A 176 -1.00 -2.74 2.96
C PHE A 176 0.14 -3.73 3.19
N PRO A 177 0.56 -4.49 2.16
CA PRO A 177 1.56 -5.56 2.30
C PRO A 177 2.97 -5.03 2.62
N LEU A 178 3.23 -3.74 2.39
CA LEU A 178 4.49 -3.07 2.70
C LEU A 178 4.46 -2.29 4.03
N SER A 179 3.43 -2.53 4.87
CA SER A 179 3.26 -1.85 6.16
C SER A 179 3.95 -2.54 7.33
N TYR A 180 4.18 -1.80 8.42
CA TYR A 180 4.68 -2.36 9.68
C TYR A 180 3.58 -2.97 10.56
N SER A 181 2.45 -3.39 9.98
CA SER A 181 1.49 -4.18 10.76
C SER A 181 2.14 -5.48 11.21
N GLU A 182 1.93 -5.85 12.46
CA GLU A 182 2.52 -7.07 13.06
C GLU A 182 2.17 -8.31 12.22
N ALA A 183 0.92 -8.43 11.76
CA ALA A 183 0.46 -9.53 10.93
C ALA A 183 1.19 -9.57 9.57
N THR A 184 1.34 -8.40 8.92
CA THR A 184 2.01 -8.28 7.62
C THR A 184 3.48 -8.67 7.70
N VAL A 185 4.19 -8.17 8.71
CA VAL A 185 5.62 -8.45 8.90
C VAL A 185 5.84 -9.92 9.26
N ILE A 186 5.01 -10.50 10.13
CA ILE A 186 5.11 -11.91 10.53
C ILE A 186 4.90 -12.83 9.33
N ASP A 187 3.87 -12.59 8.51
CA ASP A 187 3.62 -13.44 7.33
C ASP A 187 4.69 -13.26 6.25
N LEU A 188 5.24 -12.06 6.07
CA LEU A 188 6.39 -11.85 5.19
C LEU A 188 7.63 -12.60 5.69
N MET A 189 7.99 -12.44 6.96
CA MET A 189 9.10 -13.16 7.60
C MET A 189 8.93 -14.67 7.47
N ARG A 190 7.72 -15.18 7.71
CA ARG A 190 7.40 -16.59 7.58
C ARG A 190 7.47 -17.09 6.13
N ALA A 191 7.08 -16.27 5.15
CA ALA A 191 7.21 -16.61 3.74
C ALA A 191 8.70 -16.70 3.32
N MET A 192 9.53 -15.82 3.87
CA MET A 192 10.95 -15.69 3.56
C MET A 192 11.88 -16.63 4.33
N ALA A 193 11.46 -17.13 5.48
CA ALA A 193 12.28 -17.98 6.34
C ALA A 193 12.86 -19.17 5.56
N ASP A 194 14.17 -19.14 5.32
CA ASP A 194 14.92 -20.30 4.87
C ASP A 194 15.28 -21.12 6.11
N HIS A 195 15.02 -22.43 6.06
CA HIS A 195 15.24 -23.32 7.20
C HIS A 195 16.66 -23.90 7.24
N GLN A 196 17.52 -23.58 6.28
CA GLN A 196 18.93 -24.00 6.29
C GLN A 196 19.80 -23.13 7.23
N GLU A 197 19.37 -21.92 7.56
CA GLU A 197 20.06 -21.02 8.49
C GLU A 197 19.14 -20.72 9.69
N ASP A 198 19.64 -20.90 10.92
CA ASP A 198 18.95 -20.56 12.18
C ASP A 198 18.65 -19.04 12.33
N ASP A 199 18.89 -18.23 11.29
CA ASP A 199 18.76 -16.79 11.32
C ASP A 199 17.44 -16.34 10.66
N LEU A 200 16.36 -16.34 11.45
CA LEU A 200 15.01 -15.92 11.03
C LEU A 200 14.85 -14.39 10.93
N ARG A 201 15.92 -13.70 10.57
CA ARG A 201 15.92 -12.26 10.44
C ARG A 201 15.69 -11.92 8.98
N VAL A 202 14.75 -11.00 8.73
CA VAL A 202 14.76 -10.28 7.45
C VAL A 202 16.12 -9.64 7.34
N VAL A 203 16.90 -10.02 6.33
CA VAL A 203 18.24 -9.47 6.14
C VAL A 203 18.06 -8.00 5.81
N CYS A 204 18.35 -7.15 6.79
CA CYS A 204 18.32 -5.71 6.59
C CYS A 204 19.41 -5.32 5.60
N ALA A 205 19.09 -4.40 4.70
CA ALA A 205 20.11 -3.82 3.83
C ALA A 205 21.22 -3.17 4.68
N ASN A 206 22.48 -3.32 4.25
CA ASN A 206 23.68 -2.80 4.92
C ASN A 206 23.68 -1.28 5.06
N ILE A 207 22.86 -0.59 4.27
CA ILE A 207 22.66 0.85 4.37
C ILE A 207 21.86 1.24 5.63
N GLY A 208 21.43 0.27 6.44
CA GLY A 208 20.69 0.48 7.68
C GLY A 208 19.26 0.96 7.43
N LYS A 209 18.63 1.48 8.48
CA LYS A 209 17.32 2.14 8.36
C LYS A 209 17.50 3.46 7.62
N GLN A 210 16.62 3.74 6.67
CA GLN A 210 16.58 4.98 5.90
C GLN A 210 15.25 5.68 6.14
N SER A 211 15.18 6.97 5.81
CA SER A 211 13.93 7.72 5.88
C SER A 211 13.08 7.48 4.62
N LEU A 212 11.79 7.81 4.71
CA LEU A 212 10.92 7.77 3.54
C LEU A 212 11.33 8.81 2.49
N SER A 213 11.89 9.96 2.90
CA SER A 213 12.43 10.97 1.99
C SER A 213 13.58 10.43 1.14
N PHE A 214 14.49 9.65 1.74
CA PHE A 214 15.55 8.97 1.00
C PHE A 214 15.00 8.08 -0.12
N PHE A 215 13.94 7.31 0.16
CA PHE A 215 13.29 6.48 -0.85
C PHE A 215 12.72 7.33 -1.99
N ILE A 216 11.99 8.40 -1.68
CA ILE A 216 11.41 9.31 -2.67
C ILE A 216 12.48 9.97 -3.53
N GLU A 217 13.59 10.42 -2.94
CA GLU A 217 14.71 10.99 -3.67
C GLU A 217 15.30 9.97 -4.67
N LYS A 218 15.41 8.69 -4.29
CA LYS A 218 15.85 7.63 -5.21
C LYS A 218 14.84 7.40 -6.34
N VAL A 219 13.54 7.43 -6.03
CA VAL A 219 12.47 7.31 -7.01
C VAL A 219 12.54 8.44 -8.04
N ILE A 220 12.64 9.70 -7.59
CA ILE A 220 12.74 10.88 -8.45
C ILE A 220 14.03 10.84 -9.27
N ALA A 221 15.17 10.51 -8.66
CA ALA A 221 16.43 10.38 -9.36
C ALA A 221 16.38 9.33 -10.48
N ALA A 222 15.75 8.18 -10.25
CA ALA A 222 15.56 7.14 -11.27
C ALA A 222 14.59 7.55 -12.40
N CYS A 223 13.76 8.58 -12.18
CA CYS A 223 12.89 9.13 -13.20
C CYS A 223 13.63 10.07 -14.18
N LYS A 224 14.83 10.54 -13.84
CA LYS A 224 15.65 11.40 -14.72
C LYS A 224 16.11 10.60 -15.97
N PRO A 225 16.14 11.23 -17.17
CA PRO A 225 16.40 10.55 -18.44
C PRO A 225 17.81 9.94 -18.53
N GLU A 226 18.78 10.53 -17.83
CA GLU A 226 20.19 10.12 -17.84
C GLU A 226 20.50 8.89 -16.99
N VAL A 227 19.55 8.46 -16.15
CA VAL A 227 19.80 7.36 -15.20
C VAL A 227 19.42 6.02 -15.84
N PRO A 228 20.30 5.00 -15.80
CA PRO A 228 19.98 3.69 -16.32
C PRO A 228 18.71 3.12 -15.67
N ARG A 229 17.82 2.53 -16.49
CA ARG A 229 16.48 2.04 -16.12
C ARG A 229 16.44 0.95 -15.03
N ARG A 230 17.58 0.49 -14.53
CA ARG A 230 17.71 -0.71 -13.67
C ARG A 230 18.41 -0.35 -12.35
N LYS A 231 17.80 0.52 -11.56
CA LYS A 231 18.28 0.84 -10.22
C LYS A 231 17.19 0.60 -9.19
N PRO A 232 17.55 0.18 -7.97
CA PRO A 232 16.62 0.25 -6.85
C PRO A 232 16.08 1.68 -6.71
N PRO A 233 14.80 1.84 -6.36
CA PRO A 233 13.92 0.83 -5.79
C PRO A 233 13.01 0.08 -6.79
N PHE A 234 13.25 0.20 -8.10
CA PHE A 234 12.37 -0.35 -9.13
C PHE A 234 12.71 -1.78 -9.53
N ILE A 235 11.67 -2.61 -9.66
CA ILE A 235 11.78 -3.97 -10.19
C ILE A 235 11.95 -3.91 -11.71
N GLN A 236 12.91 -4.68 -12.25
CA GLN A 236 13.30 -4.60 -13.68
C GLN A 236 12.16 -4.89 -14.67
N GLN A 237 11.18 -5.70 -14.27
CA GLN A 237 10.02 -6.06 -15.10
C GLN A 237 8.73 -5.36 -14.64
N GLY A 238 8.84 -4.40 -13.72
CA GLY A 238 7.72 -3.67 -13.15
C GLY A 238 7.26 -2.49 -14.03
N GLY A 239 5.98 -2.14 -13.92
CA GLY A 239 5.40 -0.98 -14.61
C GLY A 239 5.55 0.36 -13.86
N ALA A 240 5.95 0.33 -12.58
CA ALA A 240 5.92 1.49 -11.70
C ALA A 240 6.80 2.64 -12.16
N LEU A 241 7.99 2.37 -12.71
CA LEU A 241 8.88 3.44 -13.18
C LEU A 241 8.22 4.28 -14.29
N SER A 242 7.54 3.63 -15.22
CA SER A 242 6.85 4.32 -16.33
C SER A 242 5.67 5.14 -15.83
N VAL A 243 4.88 4.59 -14.90
CA VAL A 243 3.76 5.30 -14.29
C VAL A 243 4.24 6.50 -13.48
N ILE A 244 5.26 6.34 -12.64
CA ILE A 244 5.80 7.43 -11.83
C ILE A 244 6.42 8.53 -12.71
N LYS A 245 7.11 8.17 -13.81
CA LYS A 245 7.59 9.16 -14.79
C LYS A 245 6.45 9.99 -15.38
N MET A 246 5.34 9.33 -15.75
CA MET A 246 4.15 10.02 -16.25
C MET A 246 3.56 10.96 -15.18
N VAL A 247 3.40 10.48 -13.94
CA VAL A 247 2.88 11.27 -12.82
C VAL A 247 3.76 12.49 -12.54
N ILE A 248 5.08 12.31 -12.44
CA ILE A 248 6.03 13.41 -12.23
C ILE A 248 5.94 14.43 -13.37
N SER A 249 5.86 13.97 -14.63
CA SER A 249 5.70 14.85 -15.78
C SER A 249 4.39 15.64 -15.72
N HIS A 250 3.29 15.00 -15.30
CA HIS A 250 1.98 15.64 -15.18
C HIS A 250 1.94 16.67 -14.04
N ILE A 251 2.52 16.35 -12.88
CA ILE A 251 2.67 17.30 -11.76
C ILE A 251 3.49 18.50 -12.23
N THR A 252 4.62 18.26 -12.89
CA THR A 252 5.48 19.34 -13.42
C THR A 252 4.72 20.26 -14.37
N MET A 253 3.95 19.69 -15.31
CA MET A 253 3.14 20.46 -16.25
C MET A 253 2.07 21.31 -15.54
N THR A 254 1.41 20.72 -14.53
CA THR A 254 0.36 21.39 -13.75
C THR A 254 0.93 22.55 -12.95
N VAL A 255 2.07 22.35 -12.29
CA VAL A 255 2.75 23.36 -11.48
C VAL A 255 3.27 24.51 -12.34
N LYS A 256 3.80 24.23 -13.54
CA LYS A 256 4.19 25.26 -14.52
C LYS A 256 3.01 26.09 -15.01
N THR A 257 1.86 25.45 -15.22
CA THR A 257 0.62 26.15 -15.61
C THR A 257 0.13 27.08 -14.48
N ALA A 258 0.44 26.76 -13.22
CA ALA A 258 0.13 27.58 -12.06
C ALA A 258 1.17 28.69 -11.77
N CYS A 259 2.16 28.90 -12.64
CA CYS A 259 3.20 29.92 -12.49
C CYS A 259 4.05 29.82 -11.20
N ILE A 260 4.22 28.60 -10.66
CA ILE A 260 5.09 28.34 -9.51
C ILE A 260 6.55 28.25 -9.98
N ALA A 261 7.50 28.72 -9.18
CA ALA A 261 8.93 28.69 -9.51
C ALA A 261 9.47 27.25 -9.62
N ASP A 262 10.41 27.02 -10.54
CA ASP A 262 10.95 25.68 -10.81
C ASP A 262 11.59 25.02 -9.58
N ALA A 263 12.19 25.80 -8.67
CA ALA A 263 12.78 25.29 -7.42
C ALA A 263 11.74 24.67 -6.47
N ASP A 264 10.49 25.13 -6.52
CA ASP A 264 9.42 24.65 -5.66
C ASP A 264 8.74 23.39 -6.24
N VAL A 265 8.91 23.13 -7.55
CA VAL A 265 8.32 21.97 -8.23
C VAL A 265 8.84 20.66 -7.63
N GLU A 266 10.16 20.54 -7.42
CA GLU A 266 10.76 19.32 -6.88
C GLU A 266 10.32 19.08 -5.43
N LEU A 267 10.24 20.13 -4.62
CA LEU A 267 9.72 20.06 -3.24
C LEU A 267 8.26 19.62 -3.20
N LEU A 268 7.42 20.13 -4.09
CA LEU A 268 6.02 19.72 -4.20
C LEU A 268 5.87 18.25 -4.61
N ILE A 269 6.70 17.78 -5.55
CA ILE A 269 6.73 16.37 -5.96
C ILE A 269 7.13 15.49 -4.78
N ILE A 270 8.16 15.89 -4.02
CA ILE A 270 8.62 15.16 -2.83
C ILE A 270 7.49 15.10 -1.78
N ASP A 271 6.87 16.22 -1.43
CA ASP A 271 5.80 16.26 -0.43
C ASP A 271 4.57 15.45 -0.84
N ALA A 272 4.13 15.56 -2.09
CA ALA A 272 3.03 14.77 -2.63
C ALA A 272 3.34 13.27 -2.59
N SER A 273 4.57 12.88 -2.97
CA SER A 273 5.01 11.48 -2.94
C SER A 273 5.13 10.94 -1.52
N LEU A 274 5.60 11.75 -0.57
CA LEU A 274 5.63 11.41 0.86
C LEU A 274 4.23 11.18 1.41
N LYS A 275 3.27 12.06 1.10
CA LYS A 275 1.86 11.91 1.49
C LYS A 275 1.27 10.62 0.91
N ALA A 276 1.53 10.32 -0.36
CA ALA A 276 1.08 9.09 -1.01
C ALA A 276 1.67 7.84 -0.33
N CYS A 277 2.99 7.80 -0.10
CA CYS A 277 3.64 6.65 0.54
C CYS A 277 3.17 6.43 1.98
N ARG A 278 2.90 7.51 2.75
CA ARG A 278 2.30 7.42 4.09
C ARG A 278 0.88 6.89 4.04
N LYS A 279 0.04 7.38 3.12
CA LYS A 279 -1.33 6.88 2.90
C LYS A 279 -1.32 5.38 2.57
N LEU A 280 -0.36 4.95 1.75
CA LEU A 280 -0.17 3.55 1.35
C LEU A 280 0.62 2.72 2.37
N LYS A 281 1.02 3.30 3.50
CA LYS A 281 1.84 2.68 4.55
C LYS A 281 3.07 1.94 4.01
N ILE A 282 3.77 2.51 3.02
CA ILE A 282 5.01 1.92 2.49
C ILE A 282 6.14 2.17 3.48
N ASN A 283 6.50 1.15 4.24
CA ASN A 283 7.52 1.26 5.28
C ASN A 283 8.71 0.32 5.09
N HIS A 284 8.57 -0.73 4.28
CA HIS A 284 9.68 -1.61 3.91
C HIS A 284 9.62 -1.95 2.43
N ILE A 285 10.78 -2.04 1.78
CA ILE A 285 10.89 -2.36 0.36
C ILE A 285 12.03 -3.36 0.11
N PRO A 286 11.92 -4.25 -0.89
CA PRO A 286 13.03 -5.09 -1.30
C PRO A 286 14.21 -4.25 -1.80
N TRP A 287 15.42 -4.72 -1.56
CA TRP A 287 16.64 -3.98 -1.84
C TRP A 287 17.72 -4.83 -2.53
N VAL A 288 18.83 -4.19 -2.88
CA VAL A 288 19.99 -4.86 -3.50
C VAL A 288 20.82 -5.62 -2.48
N THR A 289 21.56 -6.62 -2.95
CA THR A 289 22.41 -7.45 -2.10
C THR A 289 23.49 -6.67 -1.37
N ASN A 290 23.70 -7.07 -0.12
CA ASN A 290 24.70 -6.52 0.77
C ASN A 290 26.10 -6.83 0.26
N ARG A 291 26.93 -5.80 0.06
CA ARG A 291 28.31 -5.95 -0.42
C ARG A 291 29.19 -6.51 0.69
N ALA A 292 29.38 -7.82 0.73
CA ALA A 292 30.44 -8.43 1.53
C ALA A 292 31.56 -8.92 0.60
N GLY A 293 32.65 -8.15 0.51
CA GLY A 293 33.93 -8.62 -0.01
C GLY A 293 34.07 -8.89 -1.52
N GLN A 294 33.03 -8.78 -2.35
CA GLN A 294 33.18 -8.99 -3.80
C GLN A 294 33.73 -7.76 -4.53
N VAL A 295 34.86 -7.95 -5.22
CA VAL A 295 35.45 -7.00 -6.17
C VAL A 295 34.75 -7.18 -7.52
N GLY A 296 33.91 -6.23 -7.92
CA GLY A 296 33.17 -6.27 -9.20
C GLY A 296 32.03 -5.24 -9.26
N ASN A 297 31.47 -5.03 -10.47
CA ASN A 297 30.32 -4.14 -10.66
C ASN A 297 29.13 -4.71 -9.87
N PRO A 298 28.61 -4.01 -8.85
CA PRO A 298 27.57 -4.54 -7.98
C PRO A 298 26.36 -4.99 -8.80
N GLY A 299 25.81 -6.15 -8.47
CA GLY A 299 24.49 -6.55 -8.96
C GLY A 299 23.49 -5.46 -8.58
N MET A 300 23.02 -4.68 -9.56
CA MET A 300 21.97 -3.67 -9.36
C MET A 300 20.57 -4.29 -9.22
N LEU A 301 20.52 -5.61 -9.09
CA LEU A 301 19.30 -6.40 -9.05
C LEU A 301 18.78 -6.43 -7.62
N ILE A 302 17.50 -6.10 -7.50
CA ILE A 302 16.75 -6.23 -6.26
C ILE A 302 16.64 -7.72 -5.92
N ASN A 303 16.79 -8.04 -4.64
CA ASN A 303 16.67 -9.38 -4.09
C ASN A 303 15.47 -9.43 -3.14
N HIS A 304 14.64 -10.48 -3.22
CA HIS A 304 13.48 -10.66 -2.34
C HIS A 304 13.88 -11.01 -0.90
N THR A 305 15.14 -11.40 -0.65
CA THR A 305 15.61 -11.76 0.70
C THR A 305 16.11 -10.57 1.51
N ILE A 306 16.43 -9.45 0.86
CA ILE A 306 17.05 -8.29 1.52
C ILE A 306 16.09 -7.12 1.46
N TRP A 307 15.80 -6.54 2.63
CA TRP A 307 14.81 -5.47 2.75
C TRP A 307 15.41 -4.23 3.38
N LEU A 308 14.99 -3.08 2.84
CA LEU A 308 15.28 -1.77 3.38
C LEU A 308 14.11 -1.32 4.25
N SER A 309 14.38 -0.99 5.52
CA SER A 309 13.45 -0.31 6.41
C SER A 309 13.47 1.19 6.12
N LEU A 310 12.30 1.77 5.84
CA LEU A 310 12.08 3.20 5.59
C LEU A 310 11.63 3.96 6.84
N GLY A 311 11.83 3.34 8.00
CA GLY A 311 11.39 3.81 9.30
C GLY A 311 12.30 4.81 10.00
N ALA A 312 13.50 5.12 9.49
CA ALA A 312 14.39 6.01 10.23
C ALA A 312 13.76 7.40 10.38
N ALA A 313 13.71 7.91 11.61
CA ALA A 313 13.51 9.34 11.84
C ALA A 313 14.72 10.07 11.27
N ASP A 314 14.50 11.26 10.69
CA ASP A 314 15.60 12.17 10.41
C ASP A 314 16.40 12.39 11.73
N PRO A 315 17.74 12.30 11.71
CA PRO A 315 18.58 11.83 12.84
C PRO A 315 18.45 12.66 14.14
N PRO A 316 18.62 12.06 15.36
CA PRO A 316 19.88 11.42 15.80
C PRO A 316 19.79 10.02 16.49
N ARG A 317 20.97 9.43 16.76
CA ARG A 317 21.38 8.00 16.73
C ARG A 317 21.35 7.17 18.05
N ALA A 318 21.38 5.83 17.84
CA ALA A 318 22.08 4.71 18.58
C ALA A 318 21.24 3.89 19.62
N VAL A 319 21.44 2.58 19.97
CA VAL A 319 22.48 1.50 19.86
C VAL A 319 21.81 0.08 19.90
N ASP A 320 22.47 -0.96 19.38
CA ASP A 320 22.13 -2.42 19.34
C ASP A 320 22.29 -3.25 20.65
N CYS A 321 21.63 -4.43 20.71
CA CYS A 321 22.13 -5.64 21.42
C CYS A 321 21.36 -6.94 21.06
N ALA A 322 22.06 -8.09 21.01
CA ALA A 322 21.53 -9.42 20.68
C ALA A 322 21.77 -10.47 21.80
N GLN A 323 20.91 -11.50 21.89
CA GLN A 323 21.10 -12.71 22.74
C GLN A 323 20.53 -13.98 22.06
N PHE A 324 21.15 -15.14 22.35
CA PHE A 324 20.90 -16.48 21.79
C PHE A 324 19.96 -17.35 22.64
N ARG A 325 19.04 -18.14 22.03
CA ARG A 325 18.36 -19.35 22.57
C ARG A 325 17.86 -20.31 21.44
N THR A 326 17.41 -21.53 21.82
CA THR A 326 17.29 -22.86 21.13
C THR A 326 16.14 -23.13 20.11
N PRO A 327 16.20 -24.17 19.23
CA PRO A 327 15.75 -24.07 17.81
C PRO A 327 14.26 -24.13 17.42
N GLU A 328 13.37 -24.97 18.00
CA GLU A 328 12.12 -25.33 17.28
C GLU A 328 10.80 -24.69 17.79
N GLU A 329 10.69 -24.29 19.06
CA GLU A 329 9.61 -23.40 19.54
C GLU A 329 9.98 -21.91 19.42
N ASN A 330 11.24 -21.66 19.04
CA ASN A 330 11.79 -20.33 18.87
C ASN A 330 11.40 -19.68 17.56
N THR A 331 11.06 -20.42 16.50
CA THR A 331 10.90 -19.78 15.19
C THR A 331 9.76 -18.76 15.19
N SER A 332 8.59 -19.13 15.71
CA SER A 332 7.43 -18.24 15.79
C SER A 332 7.62 -17.12 16.82
N THR A 333 8.25 -17.44 17.97
CA THR A 333 8.50 -16.48 19.05
C THR A 333 9.63 -15.51 18.71
N LEU A 334 10.66 -15.94 17.99
CA LEU A 334 11.74 -15.12 17.43
C LEU A 334 11.24 -14.25 16.29
N ILE A 335 10.40 -14.77 15.38
CA ILE A 335 9.77 -13.95 14.34
C ILE A 335 8.93 -12.85 15.00
N HIS A 336 8.14 -13.20 16.00
CA HIS A 336 7.32 -12.25 16.74
C HIS A 336 8.16 -11.26 17.58
N GLN A 337 9.23 -11.71 18.23
CA GLN A 337 10.14 -10.81 18.96
C GLN A 337 10.91 -9.88 18.01
N SER A 338 11.38 -10.40 16.87
CA SER A 338 12.10 -9.64 15.87
C SER A 338 11.19 -8.63 15.17
N SER A 339 9.95 -9.01 14.85
CA SER A 339 8.95 -8.06 14.33
C SER A 339 8.65 -6.97 15.36
N GLN A 340 8.47 -7.32 16.65
CA GLN A 340 8.26 -6.36 17.72
C GLN A 340 9.44 -5.41 17.92
N LEU A 341 10.68 -5.89 17.86
CA LEU A 341 11.88 -5.04 17.94
C LEU A 341 11.99 -4.10 16.74
N LEU A 342 11.65 -4.59 15.55
CA LEU A 342 11.67 -3.81 14.33
C LEU A 342 10.62 -2.69 14.40
N ILE A 343 9.38 -3.03 14.77
CA ILE A 343 8.27 -2.08 14.98
C ILE A 343 8.60 -1.09 16.11
N ALA A 344 9.15 -1.56 17.24
CA ALA A 344 9.48 -0.71 18.38
C ALA A 344 10.54 0.33 18.04
N GLY A 345 11.57 -0.05 17.27
CA GLY A 345 12.64 0.85 16.83
C GLY A 345 12.26 1.77 15.67
N ASP A 346 11.01 1.74 15.19
CA ASP A 346 10.53 2.59 14.11
C ASP A 346 9.67 3.75 14.66
N PRO A 347 10.03 5.01 14.42
CA PRO A 347 9.20 6.19 14.68
C PRO A 347 7.73 6.07 14.25
N THR A 348 7.48 5.57 13.05
CA THR A 348 6.15 5.42 12.45
C THR A 348 5.48 4.09 12.77
N GLY A 349 6.20 3.14 13.36
CA GLY A 349 5.66 1.83 13.74
C GLY A 349 4.55 1.97 14.77
N GLU A 350 3.46 1.25 14.58
CA GLU A 350 2.33 1.20 15.52
C GLU A 350 2.81 0.81 16.92
N TRP A 351 2.21 1.42 17.95
CA TRP A 351 2.55 1.13 19.34
C TRP A 351 1.32 1.26 20.24
N SER A 352 1.37 0.61 21.40
CA SER A 352 0.29 0.57 22.38
C SER A 352 0.71 1.28 23.65
N ALA A 353 -0.07 2.25 24.10
CA ALA A 353 0.18 2.97 25.35
C ALA A 353 0.02 2.04 26.56
N MET A 354 -0.89 1.07 26.47
CA MET A 354 -1.20 0.13 27.55
C MET A 354 -0.06 -0.89 27.81
N LYS A 355 0.76 -1.17 26.79
CA LYS A 355 1.90 -2.11 26.92
C LYS A 355 3.15 -1.48 27.53
N ILE A 356 3.15 -0.16 27.78
CA ILE A 356 4.35 0.57 28.19
C ILE A 356 4.42 0.69 29.71
N ARG A 357 5.54 0.21 30.26
CA ARG A 357 5.89 0.45 31.66
C ARG A 357 6.54 1.82 31.81
N LEU A 358 6.41 2.44 33.00
CA LEU A 358 7.07 3.70 33.34
C LEU A 358 8.58 3.70 33.03
N SER A 359 9.26 2.58 33.27
CA SER A 359 10.69 2.43 32.97
C SER A 359 11.02 2.31 31.46
N GLY A 360 10.03 2.08 30.61
CA GLY A 360 10.17 1.92 29.16
C GLY A 360 9.84 3.17 28.34
N PHE A 361 9.50 4.28 28.99
CA PHE A 361 9.07 5.50 28.31
C PHE A 361 10.12 6.11 27.37
N ASN A 362 11.41 5.97 27.72
CA ASN A 362 12.51 6.40 26.85
C ASN A 362 12.50 5.69 25.48
N LYS A 363 11.95 4.48 25.40
CA LYS A 363 11.85 3.68 24.17
C LYS A 363 10.74 4.11 23.23
N ILE A 364 9.90 5.07 23.60
CA ILE A 364 8.84 5.60 22.74
C ILE A 364 9.00 7.08 22.42
N LEU A 365 10.05 7.72 22.93
CA LEU A 365 10.32 9.13 22.69
C LEU A 365 10.49 9.46 21.20
N HIS A 366 10.92 8.49 20.40
CA HIS A 366 11.12 8.64 18.97
C HIS A 366 9.87 8.37 18.13
N LYS A 367 8.75 7.96 18.73
CA LYS A 367 7.51 7.65 17.99
C LYS A 367 6.88 8.93 17.44
N THR A 368 6.43 8.88 16.18
CA THR A 368 5.78 9.98 15.45
C THR A 368 4.31 9.69 15.13
N VAL A 369 3.81 8.50 15.47
CA VAL A 369 2.40 8.13 15.36
C VAL A 369 1.75 8.08 16.74
N LEU A 370 0.44 8.31 16.82
CA LEU A 370 -0.33 8.13 18.05
C LEU A 370 -0.42 6.64 18.43
N PRO A 371 -0.61 6.31 19.72
CA PRO A 371 -0.91 4.96 20.15
C PRO A 371 -2.17 4.41 19.46
N VAL A 372 -2.23 3.09 19.24
CA VAL A 372 -3.39 2.41 18.66
C VAL A 372 -4.67 2.58 19.49
N GLU A 373 -4.54 2.88 20.79
CA GLU A 373 -5.67 3.19 21.66
C GLU A 373 -6.27 4.58 21.39
N CYS A 374 -5.53 5.51 20.79
CA CYS A 374 -5.98 6.88 20.51
C CYS A 374 -6.87 6.94 19.26
N THR A 375 -8.04 6.29 19.32
CA THR A 375 -9.06 6.32 18.26
C THR A 375 -10.42 6.72 18.81
N MET A 376 -11.28 7.32 17.98
CA MET A 376 -12.64 7.70 18.41
C MET A 376 -13.50 6.50 18.81
N ASN A 377 -13.18 5.30 18.31
CA ASN A 377 -13.87 4.06 18.65
C ASN A 377 -13.68 3.66 20.12
N ASN A 378 -12.58 4.08 20.75
CA ASN A 378 -12.30 3.80 22.16
C ASN A 378 -12.89 4.86 23.10
N VAL A 379 -13.34 6.00 22.58
CA VAL A 379 -13.91 7.08 23.38
C VAL A 379 -15.34 6.70 23.79
N VAL A 380 -15.54 6.48 25.08
CA VAL A 380 -16.88 6.25 25.65
C VAL A 380 -17.39 7.56 26.24
N VAL A 381 -18.31 8.20 25.53
CA VAL A 381 -19.01 9.38 26.05
C VAL A 381 -20.21 8.89 26.87
N PRO A 382 -20.27 9.15 28.20
CA PRO A 382 -21.37 8.71 29.03
C PRO A 382 -22.72 9.22 28.51
N THR A 383 -23.76 8.40 28.62
CA THR A 383 -25.12 8.80 28.26
C THR A 383 -25.54 9.99 29.13
N GLY A 384 -25.76 11.15 28.51
CA GLY A 384 -26.07 12.41 29.21
C GLY A 384 -24.87 13.35 29.41
N ALA A 385 -23.66 12.97 28.98
CA ALA A 385 -22.54 13.91 28.93
C ALA A 385 -22.81 15.02 27.89
N PRO A 386 -22.33 16.25 28.15
CA PRO A 386 -22.49 17.34 27.20
C PRO A 386 -21.88 17.01 25.82
N PRO A 387 -22.54 17.38 24.70
CA PRO A 387 -22.06 17.08 23.34
C PRO A 387 -20.63 17.54 23.05
N TYR A 388 -20.20 18.63 23.69
CA TYR A 388 -18.86 19.19 23.48
C TYR A 388 -17.74 18.24 23.93
N VAL A 389 -18.01 17.26 24.80
CA VAL A 389 -16.99 16.30 25.27
C VAL A 389 -16.49 15.47 24.09
N GLY A 390 -17.39 14.90 23.28
CA GLY A 390 -17.01 14.17 22.07
C GLY A 390 -16.30 15.06 21.04
N THR A 391 -16.79 16.30 20.87
CA THR A 391 -16.15 17.29 19.99
C THR A 391 -14.73 17.65 20.46
N MET A 392 -14.50 17.73 21.77
CA MET A 392 -13.18 18.00 22.34
C MET A 392 -12.22 16.85 22.07
N TYR A 393 -12.64 15.59 22.24
CA TYR A 393 -11.82 14.43 21.86
C TYR A 393 -11.46 14.44 20.38
N GLN A 394 -12.45 14.69 19.51
CA GLN A 394 -12.20 14.79 18.07
C GLN A 394 -11.23 15.92 17.75
N CYS A 395 -11.40 17.07 18.39
CA CYS A 395 -10.53 18.23 18.22
C CYS A 395 -9.10 17.91 18.65
N VAL A 396 -8.91 17.27 19.81
CA VAL A 396 -7.58 16.85 20.29
C VAL A 396 -6.95 15.88 19.30
N LEU A 397 -7.66 14.83 18.86
CA LEU A 397 -7.11 13.85 17.90
C LEU A 397 -6.77 14.50 16.54
N THR A 398 -7.58 15.43 16.07
CA THR A 398 -7.38 16.12 14.78
C THR A 398 -6.23 17.12 14.83
N ASN A 399 -6.03 17.78 15.97
CA ASN A 399 -5.00 18.81 16.15
C ASN A 399 -3.73 18.30 16.84
N PHE A 400 -3.71 17.04 17.25
CA PHE A 400 -2.54 16.44 17.89
C PHE A 400 -1.36 16.47 16.92
N ASN A 401 -0.21 16.86 17.45
CA ASN A 401 1.01 16.98 16.68
C ASN A 401 2.15 16.58 17.60
N ILE A 402 2.69 15.39 17.35
CA ILE A 402 3.73 14.78 18.17
C ILE A 402 5.04 15.56 18.15
N SER A 403 5.28 16.34 17.10
CA SER A 403 6.46 17.21 16.99
C SER A 403 6.39 18.40 17.94
N LYS A 404 5.22 18.71 18.52
CA LYS A 404 5.08 19.74 19.56
C LYS A 404 5.35 19.12 20.94
N PRO A 405 6.40 19.55 21.66
CA PRO A 405 6.74 18.97 22.97
C PRO A 405 5.60 19.00 23.99
N ILE A 406 4.74 20.03 23.92
CA ILE A 406 3.59 20.17 24.82
C ILE A 406 2.50 19.12 24.57
N HIS A 407 2.25 18.75 23.31
CA HIS A 407 1.30 17.70 22.97
C HIS A 407 1.84 16.34 23.41
N PHE A 408 3.14 16.13 23.21
CA PHE A 408 3.80 14.93 23.68
C PHE A 408 3.72 14.82 25.20
N LEU A 409 4.10 15.87 25.94
CA LEU A 409 3.98 15.91 27.40
C LEU A 409 2.55 15.62 27.87
N ALA A 410 1.54 16.20 27.21
CA ALA A 410 0.13 15.92 27.53
C ALA A 410 -0.22 14.44 27.34
N LEU A 411 0.27 13.80 26.27
CA LEU A 411 0.12 12.36 26.06
C LEU A 411 0.80 11.56 27.18
N PHE A 412 2.05 11.89 27.55
CA PHE A 412 2.75 11.24 28.66
C PHE A 412 2.01 11.36 29.98
N CYS A 413 1.61 12.57 30.34
CA CYS A 413 0.82 12.80 31.53
C CYS A 413 -0.45 11.96 31.50
N SER A 414 -1.15 11.90 30.37
CA SER A 414 -2.36 11.09 30.23
C SER A 414 -2.09 9.61 30.49
N ILE A 415 -1.02 9.03 29.90
CA ILE A 415 -0.66 7.62 30.13
C ILE A 415 -0.32 7.37 31.61
N VAL A 416 0.48 8.25 32.21
CA VAL A 416 0.86 8.13 33.63
C VAL A 416 -0.37 8.25 34.53
N PHE A 417 -1.23 9.24 34.27
CA PHE A 417 -2.45 9.43 35.04
C PHE A 417 -3.38 8.23 34.90
N THR A 418 -3.62 7.70 33.70
CA THR A 418 -4.44 6.50 33.50
C THR A 418 -3.89 5.29 34.28
N GLY A 419 -2.57 5.09 34.25
CA GLY A 419 -1.92 4.02 35.02
C GLY A 419 -1.99 4.21 36.55
N LEU A 420 -1.86 5.46 37.03
CA LEU A 420 -1.95 5.80 38.46
C LEU A 420 -3.40 5.84 38.96
N LEU A 421 -4.37 6.13 38.09
CA LEU A 421 -5.77 6.21 38.47
C LEU A 421 -6.28 4.88 39.01
N LEU A 422 -5.82 3.78 38.39
CA LEU A 422 -6.07 2.42 38.82
C LEU A 422 -5.51 2.13 40.22
N SER A 423 -4.39 2.73 40.61
CA SER A 423 -3.79 2.49 41.93
C SER A 423 -4.34 3.39 43.03
N ILE A 424 -4.75 4.62 42.69
CA ILE A 424 -5.25 5.62 43.66
C ILE A 424 -6.72 5.38 44.03
N HIS A 425 -7.53 4.90 43.07
CA HIS A 425 -8.98 4.81 43.22
C HIS A 425 -9.55 3.39 43.15
N SER A 426 -8.71 2.35 43.07
CA SER A 426 -9.22 0.98 43.22
C SER A 426 -9.79 0.78 44.63
N PRO A 427 -10.99 0.20 44.76
CA PRO A 427 -11.51 -0.24 46.05
C PRO A 427 -10.47 -1.17 46.72
N PRO A 428 -10.19 -1.01 48.03
CA PRO A 428 -9.18 -1.79 48.74
C PRO A 428 -9.44 -3.32 48.67
N ASP A 429 -10.68 -3.74 48.41
CA ASP A 429 -11.10 -5.14 48.39
C ASP A 429 -11.22 -5.77 46.98
N ARG A 430 -10.99 -5.02 45.89
CA ARG A 430 -10.96 -5.61 44.54
C ARG A 430 -9.52 -5.79 44.10
N SER A 431 -9.04 -7.04 44.08
CA SER A 431 -7.78 -7.37 43.42
C SER A 431 -7.84 -6.93 41.95
N LEU A 432 -6.78 -6.29 41.47
CA LEU A 432 -6.59 -6.07 40.04
C LEU A 432 -6.74 -7.42 39.33
N PRO A 433 -7.46 -7.50 38.20
CA PRO A 433 -7.59 -8.74 37.47
C PRO A 433 -6.19 -9.19 37.03
N ALA A 434 -5.65 -10.21 37.70
CA ALA A 434 -4.28 -10.67 37.50
C ALA A 434 -4.02 -11.20 36.07
N THR A 435 -5.10 -11.39 35.29
CA THR A 435 -5.10 -12.03 33.98
C THR A 435 -5.92 -11.29 32.92
N ALA A 436 -6.24 -9.99 33.10
CA ALA A 436 -6.88 -9.23 32.02
C ALA A 436 -5.89 -9.08 30.86
N SER A 437 -6.07 -9.95 29.86
CA SER A 437 -5.13 -10.14 28.74
C SER A 437 -5.54 -9.34 27.52
N THR A 438 -6.80 -8.88 27.48
CA THR A 438 -7.38 -8.15 26.35
C THR A 438 -7.78 -6.73 26.73
N VAL A 439 -7.70 -5.81 25.75
CA VAL A 439 -8.10 -4.40 25.90
C VAL A 439 -9.57 -4.27 26.30
N VAL A 440 -10.42 -5.19 25.83
CA VAL A 440 -11.86 -5.22 26.15
C VAL A 440 -12.11 -5.52 27.63
N GLU A 441 -11.37 -6.46 28.21
CA GLU A 441 -11.47 -6.81 29.64
C GLU A 441 -11.02 -5.64 30.53
N TRP A 442 -9.91 -4.98 30.18
CA TRP A 442 -9.45 -3.79 30.89
C TRP A 442 -10.46 -2.65 30.82
N ASN A 443 -11.01 -2.37 29.64
CA ASN A 443 -12.03 -1.35 29.46
C ASN A 443 -13.30 -1.68 30.25
N SER A 444 -13.73 -2.94 30.27
CA SER A 444 -14.88 -3.38 31.06
C SER A 444 -14.62 -3.25 32.57
N TYR A 445 -13.43 -3.63 33.04
CA TYR A 445 -13.04 -3.50 34.44
C TYR A 445 -13.04 -2.04 34.89
N ILE A 446 -12.38 -1.15 34.13
CA ILE A 446 -12.33 0.29 34.44
C ILE A 446 -13.73 0.91 34.48
N LYS A 447 -14.61 0.52 33.54
CA LYS A 447 -16.01 0.99 33.50
C LYS A 447 -16.83 0.57 34.71
N ASN A 448 -16.54 -0.59 35.28
CA ASN A 448 -17.28 -1.16 36.41
C ASN A 448 -16.63 -0.87 37.77
N LEU A 449 -15.63 0.02 37.84
CA LEU A 449 -15.10 0.50 39.10
C LEU A 449 -16.14 1.41 39.77
N ASP A 450 -16.55 1.03 40.98
CA ASP A 450 -17.37 1.87 41.84
C ASP A 450 -16.49 3.04 42.32
N TRP A 451 -16.51 4.13 41.58
CA TRP A 451 -15.76 5.34 41.91
C TRP A 451 -16.18 5.81 43.30
N ILE A 452 -15.23 5.85 44.23
CA ILE A 452 -15.50 6.30 45.60
C ILE A 452 -15.85 7.78 45.55
N GLU A 453 -17.13 8.11 45.60
CA GLU A 453 -17.58 9.47 45.87
C GLU A 453 -17.08 9.86 47.26
N LYS A 454 -16.06 10.73 47.33
CA LYS A 454 -15.70 11.36 48.59
C LYS A 454 -16.94 12.08 49.11
N LYS A 455 -17.51 11.58 50.21
CA LYS A 455 -18.63 12.23 50.91
C LYS A 455 -18.30 13.71 51.10
N LYS A 456 -19.02 14.58 50.38
CA LYS A 456 -18.80 16.02 50.35
C LYS A 456 -18.80 16.58 51.77
N LYS A 457 -17.67 17.15 52.23
CA LYS A 457 -17.72 18.19 53.28
C LYS A 457 -18.37 19.42 52.63
N LYS A 458 -19.36 19.98 53.31
CA LYS A 458 -20.50 20.76 52.79
C LYS A 458 -20.19 22.11 52.07
N THR A 459 -18.97 22.40 51.62
CA THR A 459 -18.58 23.77 51.22
C THR A 459 -17.55 23.91 50.08
N GLU A 460 -17.41 22.97 49.15
CA GLU A 460 -16.58 23.20 47.96
C GLU A 460 -17.35 22.97 46.65
N ARG A 461 -17.26 23.98 45.76
CA ARG A 461 -17.83 23.98 44.40
C ARG A 461 -17.23 22.84 43.59
N ASP A 462 -18.08 22.12 42.88
CA ASP A 462 -17.73 21.00 42.02
C ASP A 462 -16.70 21.43 40.96
N ARG A 463 -15.44 21.04 41.16
CA ARG A 463 -14.45 20.94 40.07
C ARG A 463 -14.54 19.52 39.53
N LEU A 464 -15.39 19.33 38.52
CA LEU A 464 -15.38 18.11 37.72
C LEU A 464 -14.01 18.03 37.03
N MET A 465 -13.13 17.19 37.57
CA MET A 465 -11.87 16.86 36.93
C MET A 465 -12.20 15.89 35.79
N VAL A 466 -12.50 16.45 34.61
CA VAL A 466 -12.59 15.65 33.38
C VAL A 466 -11.16 15.30 33.00
N LEU A 467 -10.64 14.20 33.56
CA LEU A 467 -9.40 13.63 33.07
C LEU A 467 -9.73 12.90 31.76
N PRO A 468 -9.01 13.20 30.67
CA PRO A 468 -9.14 12.44 29.45
C PRO A 468 -8.61 11.04 29.71
N LEU A 469 -9.51 10.13 30.09
CA LEU A 469 -9.25 8.70 30.03
C LEU A 469 -9.30 8.32 28.54
N PHE A 470 -8.19 7.72 28.08
CA PHE A 470 -8.03 7.13 26.75
C PHE A 470 -8.15 5.62 26.85
#